data_AF-A0A6N8S8A7-F1
#
_entry.id   AF-A0A6N8S8A7-F1
#
_cell.length_a   1.000
_cell.length_b   1.000
_cell.length_c   1.000
_cell.angle_alpha   90.00
_cell.angle_beta   90.00
_cell.angle_gamma   90.00
#
_symmetry.space_group_name_H-M   'P 1'
#
loop_
_entity.id
_entity.type
_entity.pdbx_description
1 polymer ?
#
loop_
_entity_poly.entity_id
_entity_poly.type
_entity_poly.pdbx_seq_one_letter_code
_entity_poly.pdbx_strand_id
1 'polypeptide(L)'
;MIEVISTDRCIRCDICERICPAFVFDRDETGLPVIARQDDCQTCFLCEIYCPTDALYVAEDAHGPTGISEAEVVERGLFGTYARSLGWSRGRAGGAQNDPTRHIRVAQV
;
A
#
# COMPACT_ATOMS: atom_id res chain seq x y z
N MET A 1 8.18 4.53 -1.18
CA MET A 1 7.19 5.10 -2.11
C MET A 1 6.52 4.00 -2.91
N ILE A 2 5.48 4.28 -3.70
CA ILE A 2 4.88 3.26 -4.59
C ILE A 2 5.94 2.81 -5.60
N GLU A 3 6.19 1.50 -5.73
CA GLU A 3 7.22 0.94 -6.62
C GLU A 3 6.62 0.03 -7.68
N VAL A 4 5.69 -0.85 -7.28
CA VAL A 4 5.22 -1.94 -8.13
C VAL A 4 3.70 -1.98 -8.17
N ILE A 5 3.18 -2.20 -9.38
CA ILE A 5 1.80 -2.58 -9.67
C ILE A 5 1.85 -3.92 -10.41
N SER A 6 1.33 -4.98 -9.80
CA SER A 6 1.26 -6.30 -10.41
C SER A 6 0.09 -6.39 -11.39
N THR A 7 0.40 -6.59 -12.67
CA THR A 7 -0.62 -6.74 -13.72
C THR A 7 -1.47 -7.98 -13.54
N ASP A 8 -0.87 -9.05 -13.03
CA ASP A 8 -1.52 -10.36 -12.87
C ASP A 8 -2.51 -10.38 -11.70
N ARG A 9 -2.26 -9.56 -10.67
CA ARG A 9 -3.12 -9.43 -9.48
C ARG A 9 -4.17 -8.35 -9.62
N CYS A 10 -3.92 -7.35 -10.46
CA CYS A 10 -4.79 -6.19 -10.58
C CYS A 10 -6.12 -6.55 -11.26
N ILE A 11 -7.22 -6.19 -10.60
CA ILE A 11 -8.58 -6.40 -11.12
C ILE A 11 -9.22 -5.11 -11.67
N ARG A 12 -8.43 -4.05 -11.89
CA ARG A 12 -8.88 -2.78 -12.50
C ARG A 12 -10.07 -2.14 -11.77
N CYS A 13 -10.00 -2.11 -10.44
CA CYS A 13 -11.07 -1.63 -9.57
C CYS A 13 -10.98 -0.12 -9.23
N ASP A 14 -9.91 0.55 -9.65
CA ASP A 14 -9.68 1.99 -9.48
C ASP A 14 -9.64 2.52 -8.04
N ILE A 15 -9.57 1.65 -7.04
CA ILE A 15 -9.51 2.07 -5.64
C ILE A 15 -8.21 2.82 -5.35
N CYS A 16 -7.08 2.36 -5.90
CA CYS A 16 -5.76 2.97 -5.70
C CYS A 16 -5.70 4.43 -6.16
N GLU A 17 -6.32 4.76 -7.30
CA GLU A 17 -6.44 6.14 -7.79
C GLU A 17 -7.32 6.98 -6.86
N ARG A 18 -8.53 6.49 -6.53
CA ARG A 18 -9.51 7.24 -5.72
C ARG A 18 -9.02 7.54 -4.30
N ILE A 19 -8.20 6.66 -3.73
CA ILE A 19 -7.70 6.82 -2.36
C ILE A 19 -6.37 7.58 -2.30
N CYS A 20 -5.69 7.79 -3.43
CA CYS A 20 -4.39 8.44 -3.43
C CYS A 20 -4.54 9.96 -3.22
N PRO A 21 -4.09 10.53 -2.08
CA PRO A 21 -4.24 11.96 -1.83
C PRO A 21 -3.30 12.81 -2.70
N ALA A 22 -2.24 12.22 -3.24
CA ALA A 22 -1.25 12.87 -4.08
C ALA A 22 -1.46 12.60 -5.59
N PHE A 23 -2.55 11.92 -5.96
CA PHE A 23 -2.91 11.66 -7.36
C PHE A 23 -1.77 11.04 -8.19
N VAL A 24 -1.01 10.08 -7.62
CA VAL A 24 0.20 9.53 -8.28
C VAL A 24 -0.10 8.61 -9.47
N PHE A 25 -1.35 8.15 -9.60
CA PHE A 25 -1.77 7.17 -10.60
C PHE A 25 -2.46 7.83 -11.79
N ASP A 26 -2.14 7.36 -13.00
CA ASP A 26 -2.97 7.50 -14.20
C ASP A 26 -3.50 6.10 -14.60
N ARG A 27 -4.17 6.01 -15.76
CA ARG A 27 -4.63 4.75 -16.33
C ARG A 27 -4.16 4.59 -17.76
N ASP A 28 -3.82 3.36 -18.13
CA ASP A 28 -3.62 3.02 -19.53
C ASP A 28 -4.95 2.79 -20.27
N GLU A 29 -4.87 2.50 -21.57
CA GLU A 29 -6.04 2.24 -22.44
C GLU A 29 -6.88 1.02 -22.00
N THR A 30 -6.30 0.12 -21.20
CA THR A 30 -6.96 -1.08 -20.69
C THR A 30 -7.55 -0.87 -19.29
N GLY A 31 -7.38 0.32 -18.71
CA GLY A 31 -7.80 0.63 -17.33
C GLY A 31 -6.86 0.06 -16.26
N LEU A 32 -5.65 -0.36 -16.62
CA LEU A 32 -4.63 -0.72 -15.65
C LEU A 32 -4.06 0.59 -15.05
N PRO A 33 -3.91 0.69 -13.71
CA PRO A 33 -3.27 1.85 -13.12
C PRO A 33 -1.78 1.89 -13.48
N VAL A 34 -1.27 3.08 -13.77
CA VAL A 34 0.14 3.36 -14.06
C VAL A 34 0.66 4.37 -13.05
N ILE A 35 1.89 4.17 -12.56
CA ILE A 35 2.56 5.14 -11.68
C ILE A 35 3.05 6.29 -12.56
N ALA A 36 2.31 7.40 -12.59
CA ALA A 36 2.61 8.54 -13.45
C ALA A 36 3.48 9.60 -12.75
N ARG A 37 3.35 9.71 -11.43
CA ARG A 37 4.00 10.74 -10.60
C ARG A 37 4.56 10.11 -9.33
N GLN A 38 5.58 9.26 -9.49
CA GLN A 38 6.15 8.51 -8.36
C GLN A 38 6.73 9.43 -7.29
N ASP A 39 7.37 10.53 -7.68
CA ASP A 39 7.99 11.51 -6.79
C ASP A 39 6.98 12.24 -5.88
N ASP A 40 5.71 12.30 -6.28
CA ASP A 40 4.63 12.88 -5.46
C ASP A 40 4.15 11.91 -4.37
N CYS A 41 4.60 10.65 -4.38
CA CYS A 41 4.17 9.65 -3.43
C CYS A 41 4.60 9.99 -2.00
N GLN A 42 3.62 10.17 -1.12
CA GLN A 42 3.84 10.49 0.30
C GLN A 42 4.08 9.25 1.18
N THR A 43 4.34 8.07 0.58
CA THR A 43 4.57 6.79 1.29
C THR A 43 3.51 6.51 2.38
N CYS A 44 2.24 6.78 2.06
CA CYS A 44 1.12 6.65 3.01
C CYS A 44 0.49 5.25 3.05
N PHE A 45 0.89 4.33 2.16
CA PHE A 45 0.42 2.94 2.06
C PHE A 45 -1.09 2.73 1.79
N LEU A 46 -1.87 3.79 1.60
CA LEU A 46 -3.32 3.66 1.38
C LEU A 46 -3.66 2.79 0.17
N CYS A 47 -2.93 2.93 -0.93
CA CYS A 47 -3.14 2.12 -2.13
C CYS A 47 -2.85 0.62 -1.91
N GLU A 48 -1.88 0.28 -1.07
CA GLU A 48 -1.59 -1.10 -0.67
C GLU A 48 -2.68 -1.64 0.26
N ILE A 49 -3.05 -0.87 1.29
CA ILE A 49 -4.10 -1.22 2.27
C ILE A 49 -5.43 -1.53 1.59
N TYR A 50 -5.85 -0.66 0.67
CA TYR A 50 -7.17 -0.72 0.07
C TYR A 50 -7.22 -1.57 -1.19
N CYS A 51 -6.09 -2.13 -1.64
CA CYS A 51 -6.10 -3.06 -2.75
C CYS A 51 -6.75 -4.39 -2.34
N PRO A 52 -7.86 -4.82 -2.97
CA PRO A 52 -8.56 -6.04 -2.58
C PRO A 52 -7.80 -7.34 -2.93
N THR A 53 -6.79 -7.24 -3.80
CA THR A 53 -6.02 -8.37 -4.33
C THR A 53 -4.52 -8.30 -4.05
N ASP A 54 -4.11 -7.36 -3.18
CA ASP A 54 -2.70 -7.12 -2.85
C ASP A 54 -1.84 -6.95 -4.12
N ALA A 55 -2.29 -6.12 -5.06
CA ALA A 55 -1.62 -5.91 -6.35
C ALA A 55 -0.61 -4.76 -6.34
N LEU A 56 -0.53 -3.96 -5.28
CA LEU A 56 0.37 -2.81 -5.19
C LEU A 56 1.37 -3.02 -4.05
N TYR A 57 2.60 -2.56 -4.26
CA TYR A 57 3.64 -2.55 -3.23
C TYR A 57 4.24 -1.15 -3.09
N VAL A 58 4.29 -0.68 -1.84
CA VAL A 58 4.90 0.59 -1.45
C VAL A 58 6.14 0.27 -0.60
N ALA A 59 7.32 0.74 -1.02
CA ALA A 59 8.52 0.69 -0.21
C ALA A 59 8.45 1.69 0.96
N GLU A 60 9.14 1.39 2.06
CA GLU A 60 9.21 2.27 3.24
C GLU A 60 10.03 3.54 3.03
N ASP A 61 10.92 3.57 2.04
CA ASP A 61 11.74 4.74 1.74
C ASP A 61 10.91 5.87 1.12
N ALA A 62 10.94 7.05 1.73
CA ALA A 62 10.26 8.25 1.24
C ALA A 62 11.18 9.19 0.45
N HIS A 63 12.48 8.92 0.39
CA HIS A 63 13.50 9.80 -0.19
C HIS A 63 13.91 9.43 -1.62
N GLY A 64 13.17 8.53 -2.27
CA GLY A 64 13.35 8.22 -3.69
C GLY A 64 12.96 6.78 -4.01
N PRO A 65 12.96 6.43 -5.32
CA PRO A 65 12.72 5.07 -5.75
C PRO A 65 13.86 4.16 -5.30
N THR A 66 13.49 3.02 -4.72
CA THR A 66 14.42 1.95 -4.34
C THR A 66 14.83 1.08 -5.54
N GLY A 67 14.02 1.10 -6.61
CA GLY A 67 14.28 0.32 -7.82
C GLY A 67 13.99 -1.17 -7.68
N ILE A 68 13.29 -1.59 -6.63
CA ILE A 68 12.89 -2.99 -6.42
C ILE A 68 11.97 -3.48 -7.53
N SER A 69 12.28 -4.65 -8.08
CA SER A 69 11.49 -5.27 -9.14
C SER A 69 10.28 -6.05 -8.62
N GLU A 70 9.27 -6.26 -9.47
CA GLU A 70 8.13 -7.12 -9.13
C GLU A 70 8.55 -8.55 -8.73
N ALA A 71 9.57 -9.10 -9.40
CA ALA A 71 10.09 -10.43 -9.10
C ALA A 71 10.60 -10.52 -7.64
N GLU A 72 11.32 -9.50 -7.17
CA GLU A 72 11.80 -9.42 -5.80
C GLU A 72 10.66 -9.24 -4.78
N VAL A 73 9.65 -8.44 -5.13
CA VAL A 73 8.44 -8.26 -4.30
C VAL A 73 7.69 -9.60 -4.14
N VAL A 74 7.60 -10.41 -5.21
CA VAL A 74 7.00 -11.74 -5.18
C VAL A 74 7.83 -12.71 -4.35
N GLU A 75 9.13 -12.80 -4.59
CA GLU A 75 10.04 -13.71 -3.88
C GLU A 75 9.99 -13.48 -2.36
N ARG A 76 9.98 -12.20 -1.95
CA ARG A 76 9.95 -11.79 -0.55
C ARG A 76 8.54 -11.75 0.05
N GLY A 77 7.50 -12.02 -0.75
CA GLY A 77 6.10 -12.02 -0.32
C GLY A 77 5.60 -10.66 0.19
N LEU A 78 6.08 -9.56 -0.40
CA LEU A 78 5.91 -8.20 0.12
C LEU A 78 4.54 -7.57 -0.18
N PHE A 79 3.82 -8.06 -1.18
CA PHE A 79 2.48 -7.57 -1.51
C PHE A 79 1.52 -7.64 -0.31
N GLY A 80 0.93 -6.50 0.07
CA GLY A 80 -0.02 -6.39 1.18
C GLY A 80 0.60 -6.65 2.57
N THR A 81 1.92 -6.67 2.68
CA THR A 81 2.59 -6.92 3.97
C THR A 81 2.33 -5.81 4.98
N TYR A 82 2.22 -4.56 4.53
CA TYR A 82 1.97 -3.44 5.43
C TYR A 82 0.65 -3.63 6.20
N ALA A 83 -0.44 -3.88 5.47
CA ALA A 83 -1.76 -4.11 6.07
C ALA A 83 -1.76 -5.33 7.00
N ARG A 84 -1.13 -6.44 6.59
CA ARG A 84 -1.02 -7.66 7.42
C ARG A 84 -0.23 -7.42 8.70
N SER A 85 0.85 -6.66 8.66
CA SER A 85 1.67 -6.33 9.84
C SER A 85 0.91 -5.48 10.85
N LEU A 86 -0.02 -4.63 10.40
CA LEU A 86 -0.93 -3.88 11.27
C LEU A 86 -2.11 -4.73 11.78
N GLY A 87 -2.21 -6.01 11.37
CA GLY A 87 -3.30 -6.90 11.69
C GLY A 87 -4.59 -6.63 10.91
N TRP A 88 -4.54 -5.77 9.90
CA TRP A 88 -5.68 -5.47 9.04
C TRP A 88 -5.86 -6.61 8.05
N SER A 89 -7.07 -7.18 7.99
CA SER A 89 -7.38 -8.28 7.06
C SER A 89 -8.54 -7.86 6.16
N ARG A 90 -8.31 -7.79 4.85
CA ARG A 90 -9.33 -7.47 3.83
C ARG A 90 -10.13 -6.19 4.14
N GLY A 91 -9.45 -5.09 4.46
CA GLY A 91 -10.09 -3.82 4.79
C GLY A 91 -10.97 -3.83 6.06
N ARG A 92 -10.98 -4.94 6.82
CA ARG A 92 -11.61 -5.00 8.14
C ARG A 92 -10.57 -4.61 9.17
N ALA A 93 -10.96 -3.70 10.07
CA ALA A 93 -10.18 -3.40 11.25
C ALA A 93 -9.94 -4.72 12.01
N GLY A 94 -8.68 -5.13 12.06
CA GLY A 94 -8.16 -6.21 12.88
C GLY A 94 -6.83 -5.73 13.46
N GLY A 95 -6.36 -6.32 14.54
CA GLY A 95 -5.09 -5.93 15.16
C GLY A 95 -5.20 -4.80 16.18
N ALA A 96 -6.19 -3.89 16.08
CA ALA A 96 -6.44 -2.85 17.08
C ALA A 96 -6.71 -3.42 18.49
N GLN A 97 -7.26 -4.63 18.59
CA GLN A 97 -7.44 -5.33 19.86
C GLN A 97 -6.12 -5.66 20.57
N ASN A 98 -5.01 -5.69 19.83
CA ASN A 98 -3.67 -5.97 20.32
C ASN A 98 -2.80 -4.70 20.42
N ASP A 99 -3.35 -3.53 20.09
CA ASP A 99 -2.63 -2.26 20.13
C ASP A 99 -2.32 -1.85 21.60
N PRO A 100 -1.04 -1.83 22.01
CA PRO A 100 -0.64 -1.46 23.37
C PRO A 100 -0.77 0.04 23.63
N THR A 101 -0.96 0.88 22.60
CA THR A 101 -1.07 2.34 22.77
C THR A 101 -2.26 2.76 23.63
N ARG A 102 -3.29 1.92 23.75
CA ARG A 102 -4.41 2.11 24.68
C ARG A 102 -3.95 2.23 26.14
N HIS A 103 -2.78 1.70 26.49
CA HIS A 103 -2.21 1.74 27.85
C HIS A 103 -1.36 3.00 28.11
N ILE A 104 -1.01 3.78 27.08
CA ILE A 104 -0.14 4.96 27.21
C ILE A 104 -0.83 6.11 27.98
N ARG A 105 -2.16 6.10 28.12
CA ARG A 105 -2.91 7.13 28.89
C ARG A 105 -3.17 6.79 30.36
N VAL A 106 -2.75 5.64 30.87
CA VAL A 106 -3.05 5.24 32.26
C VAL A 106 -1.88 5.50 33.23
N ALA A 107 -0.72 5.97 32.72
CA ALA A 107 0.46 6.28 33.55
C ALA A 107 0.62 7.78 33.87
N GLN A 108 -0.47 8.56 33.82
CA GLN A 108 -0.48 9.97 34.24
C GLN A 108 -1.58 10.25 35.27
N VAL A 109 -1.67 9.46 36.34
CA VAL A 109 -2.29 9.85 37.62
C VAL A 109 -1.53 9.18 38.76
#